data_AF-A0A7S0VHD6-F1
#
_entry.id   AF-A0A7S0VHD6-F1
#
_cell.length_a   1.000
_cell.length_b   1.000
_cell.length_c   1.000
_cell.angle_alpha   90.00
_cell.angle_beta   90.00
_cell.angle_gamma   90.00
#
_symmetry.space_group_name_H-M   'P 1'
#
loop_
_entity.id
_entity.type
_entity.pdbx_description
1 polymer ?
#
loop_
_entity_poly.entity_id
_entity_poly.type
_entity_poly.pdbx_seq_one_letter_code
_entity_poly.pdbx_strand_id
1 'polypeptide(L)'
;AKYDQLWRTLMLGEDSRACIKHLEQVVRMIGLDEKNYCRQHNRMRADKLPPKLRARYLEQTARNPALNPLFFDMGRWYVVDRQDPSSLVSSFNQLYFAAAIANLLLVERVKAWAEASQGMFRAGKRTEGDRERFLRWNDVKDHEGLRAQVTFAALKRHGRAVEKLQRSYGTSPSRLLDVSRNSIIFESMVDLTNCLGTIITDENVRVERLKN
;
A
#
# COMPACT_ATOMS: atom_id res chain seq x y z
N ALA A 1 -6.63 23.56 -12.04
CA ALA A 1 -7.10 24.80 -11.39
C ALA A 1 -7.09 24.71 -9.86
N LYS A 2 -7.99 23.95 -9.21
CA LYS A 2 -8.08 23.89 -7.73
C LYS A 2 -6.85 23.27 -7.06
N TYR A 3 -6.32 22.17 -7.61
CA TYR A 3 -5.09 21.54 -7.09
C TYR A 3 -3.85 22.41 -7.29
N ASP A 4 -3.73 23.09 -8.44
CA ASP A 4 -2.61 23.99 -8.71
C ASP A 4 -2.59 25.18 -7.75
N GLN A 5 -3.78 25.70 -7.40
CA GLN A 5 -3.91 26.77 -6.42
C GLN A 5 -3.52 26.29 -5.01
N LEU A 6 -4.00 25.12 -4.59
CA LEU A 6 -3.60 24.51 -3.32
C LEU A 6 -2.10 24.25 -3.25
N TRP A 7 -1.51 23.74 -4.33
CA TRP A 7 -0.07 23.53 -4.44
C TRP A 7 0.70 24.84 -4.29
N ARG A 8 0.27 25.89 -5.01
CA ARG A 8 0.88 27.23 -4.87
C ARG A 8 0.80 27.74 -3.44
N THR A 9 -0.37 27.65 -2.80
CA THR A 9 -0.55 28.07 -1.40
C THR A 9 0.35 27.28 -0.46
N LEU A 10 0.46 25.97 -0.65
CA LEU A 10 1.33 25.10 0.15
C LEU A 10 2.81 25.47 -0.01
N MET A 11 3.23 25.84 -1.23
CA MET A 11 4.59 26.28 -1.55
C MET A 11 4.94 27.70 -1.07
N LEU A 12 3.98 28.48 -0.57
CA LEU A 12 4.26 29.75 0.08
C LEU A 12 4.86 29.55 1.48
N GLY A 13 4.55 28.44 2.15
CA GLY A 13 5.10 28.11 3.46
C GLY A 13 6.56 27.69 3.39
N GLU A 14 7.40 28.28 4.24
CA GLU A 14 8.84 27.93 4.34
C GLU A 14 9.04 26.47 4.76
N ASP A 15 8.28 26.01 5.74
CA ASP A 15 8.33 24.62 6.22
C ASP A 15 7.97 23.61 5.13
N SER A 16 6.93 23.88 4.35
CA SER A 16 6.53 23.03 3.22
C SER A 16 7.63 22.93 2.17
N ARG A 17 8.30 24.04 1.85
CA ARG A 17 9.44 24.06 0.92
C ARG A 17 10.63 23.28 1.46
N ALA A 18 10.93 23.41 2.75
CA ALA A 18 11.98 22.64 3.40
C ALA A 18 11.67 21.13 3.38
N CYS A 19 10.43 20.75 3.68
CA CYS A 19 9.96 19.37 3.61
C CYS A 19 10.12 18.79 2.20
N ILE A 20 9.71 19.52 1.15
CA ILE A 20 9.84 19.05 -0.23
C ILE A 20 11.31 18.85 -0.62
N LYS A 21 12.18 19.81 -0.28
CA LYS A 21 13.63 19.65 -0.52
C LYS A 21 14.18 18.42 0.21
N HIS A 22 13.74 18.16 1.44
CA HIS A 22 14.13 16.98 2.20
C HIS A 22 13.62 15.69 1.54
N LEU A 23 12.36 15.65 1.09
CA LEU A 23 11.79 14.53 0.34
C LEU A 23 12.60 14.24 -0.94
N GLU A 24 12.98 15.27 -1.70
CA GLU A 24 13.84 15.11 -2.88
C GLU A 24 15.21 14.50 -2.53
N GLN A 25 15.82 14.93 -1.42
CA GLN A 25 17.09 14.36 -0.95
C GLN A 25 16.93 12.88 -0.56
N VAL A 26 15.88 12.55 0.18
CA VAL A 26 15.57 11.19 0.61
C VAL A 26 15.37 10.28 -0.61
N VAL A 27 14.62 10.72 -1.62
CA VAL A 27 14.42 9.97 -2.88
C VAL A 27 15.75 9.69 -3.57
N ARG A 28 16.65 10.69 -3.65
CA ARG A 28 17.99 10.51 -4.22
C ARG A 28 18.83 9.52 -3.43
N MET A 29 18.78 9.58 -2.10
CA MET A 29 19.55 8.68 -1.22
C MET A 29 19.13 7.21 -1.38
N ILE A 30 17.85 6.93 -1.57
CA ILE A 30 17.33 5.56 -1.76
C ILE A 30 17.59 5.07 -3.20
N GLY A 31 18.09 5.92 -4.09
CA GLY A 31 18.40 5.56 -5.48
C GLY A 31 17.17 5.37 -6.36
N LEU A 32 16.00 5.85 -5.93
CA LEU A 32 14.71 5.70 -6.64
C LEU A 32 14.44 6.83 -7.65
N ASP A 33 15.50 7.41 -8.24
CA ASP A 33 15.32 8.47 -9.23
C ASP A 33 14.52 7.99 -10.45
N GLU A 34 13.86 8.91 -11.16
CA GLU A 34 13.02 8.57 -12.32
C GLU A 34 13.80 7.89 -13.46
N LYS A 35 15.13 7.98 -13.47
CA LYS A 35 16.01 7.42 -14.50
C LYS A 35 16.39 5.96 -14.23
N ASN A 36 16.26 5.49 -12.98
CA ASN A 36 16.55 4.12 -12.55
C ASN A 36 15.33 3.18 -12.57
N TYR A 37 14.23 3.59 -13.21
CA TYR A 37 12.91 2.92 -13.27
C TYR A 37 12.88 1.43 -13.73
N CYS A 38 14.01 0.81 -14.05
CA CYS A 38 14.07 -0.54 -14.62
C CYS A 38 14.71 -1.63 -13.76
N ARG A 39 15.19 -1.40 -12.53
CA ARG A 39 15.86 -2.47 -11.77
C ARG A 39 15.44 -2.54 -10.31
N GLN A 40 15.13 -3.77 -9.89
CA GLN A 40 14.88 -4.28 -8.54
C GLN A 40 13.39 -4.32 -8.14
N HIS A 41 12.87 -5.52 -7.80
CA HIS A 41 11.45 -5.75 -7.46
C HIS A 41 11.20 -6.83 -6.39
N ASN A 42 10.18 -6.53 -5.58
CA ASN A 42 9.47 -7.15 -4.43
C ASN A 42 10.13 -8.19 -3.48
N ARG A 43 10.11 -7.90 -2.16
CA ARG A 43 10.10 -8.90 -1.07
C ARG A 43 9.26 -8.43 0.13
N MET A 44 8.28 -9.24 0.56
CA MET A 44 7.83 -9.33 1.96
C MET A 44 8.12 -10.77 2.41
N ARG A 45 8.78 -10.96 3.55
CA ARG A 45 9.13 -12.31 4.03
C ARG A 45 7.95 -12.94 4.79
N ALA A 46 7.63 -14.18 4.45
CA ALA A 46 6.50 -14.94 5.00
C ALA A 46 6.73 -15.44 6.45
N ASP A 47 7.97 -15.44 6.91
CA ASP A 47 8.39 -15.87 8.26
C ASP A 47 7.95 -14.93 9.38
N LYS A 48 7.55 -13.69 9.07
CA LYS A 48 7.12 -12.67 10.05
C LYS A 48 5.60 -12.51 10.20
N LEU A 49 4.80 -13.48 9.73
CA LEU A 49 3.34 -13.43 9.86
C LEU A 49 2.87 -13.56 11.34
N PRO A 50 2.06 -12.62 11.86
CA PRO A 50 1.47 -12.71 13.20
C PRO A 50 0.62 -13.98 13.41
N PRO A 51 0.61 -14.59 14.61
CA PRO A 51 -0.10 -15.85 14.89
C PRO A 51 -1.60 -15.83 14.55
N LYS A 52 -2.27 -14.68 14.75
CA LYS A 52 -3.70 -14.50 14.43
C LYS A 52 -3.99 -14.55 12.92
N LEU A 53 -3.05 -14.06 12.10
CA LEU A 53 -3.16 -14.13 10.65
C LEU A 53 -2.88 -15.54 10.14
N ARG A 54 -1.96 -16.27 10.80
CA ARG A 54 -1.73 -17.70 10.55
C ARG A 54 -2.97 -18.54 10.84
N ALA A 55 -3.73 -18.24 11.90
CA ALA A 55 -4.97 -18.94 12.23
C ALA A 55 -6.08 -18.70 11.19
N ARG A 56 -6.32 -17.44 10.78
CA ARG A 56 -7.28 -17.10 9.70
C ARG A 56 -6.88 -17.71 8.35
N TYR A 57 -5.59 -17.78 8.09
CA TYR A 57 -5.02 -18.45 6.92
C TYR A 57 -5.34 -19.94 6.90
N LEU A 58 -5.10 -20.65 8.02
CA LEU A 58 -5.40 -22.08 8.16
C LEU A 58 -6.91 -22.37 8.01
N GLU A 59 -7.75 -21.48 8.55
CA GLU A 59 -9.21 -21.61 8.44
C GLU A 59 -9.71 -21.44 7.00
N GLN A 60 -9.11 -20.53 6.22
CA GLN A 60 -9.44 -20.35 4.80
C GLN A 60 -8.96 -21.52 3.95
N THR A 61 -7.79 -22.11 4.24
CA THR A 61 -7.28 -23.29 3.53
C THR A 61 -8.08 -24.55 3.82
N ALA A 62 -8.58 -24.71 5.06
CA ALA A 62 -9.41 -25.86 5.44
C ALA A 62 -10.76 -25.89 4.69
N ARG A 63 -11.26 -24.73 4.25
CA ARG A 63 -12.50 -24.62 3.48
C ARG A 63 -12.36 -25.00 2.01
N ASN A 64 -11.14 -25.17 1.49
CA ASN A 64 -10.95 -25.53 0.08
C ASN A 64 -9.70 -26.44 -0.12
N PRO A 65 -9.83 -27.75 0.12
CA PRO A 65 -8.71 -28.70 0.13
C PRO A 65 -8.00 -28.86 -1.23
N ALA A 66 -8.60 -28.40 -2.33
CA ALA A 66 -7.97 -28.39 -3.66
C ALA A 66 -6.81 -27.37 -3.78
N LEU A 67 -6.68 -26.46 -2.81
CA LEU A 67 -5.62 -25.47 -2.76
C LEU A 67 -4.35 -25.97 -2.04
N ASN A 68 -4.39 -27.12 -1.34
CA ASN A 68 -3.28 -27.58 -0.48
C ASN A 68 -1.90 -27.73 -1.17
N PRO A 69 -1.79 -28.29 -2.39
CA PRO A 69 -0.50 -28.46 -3.06
C PRO A 69 0.12 -27.15 -3.57
N LEU A 70 -0.71 -26.14 -3.88
CA LEU A 70 -0.25 -24.80 -4.28
C LEU A 70 0.32 -24.01 -3.09
N PHE A 71 0.01 -24.44 -1.86
CA PHE A 71 0.20 -23.65 -0.65
C PHE A 71 1.47 -24.02 0.13
N PHE A 72 1.96 -25.26 0.02
CA PHE A 72 3.27 -25.67 0.57
C PHE A 72 4.45 -24.98 -0.14
N ASP A 73 4.26 -24.58 -1.40
CA ASP A 73 5.26 -23.86 -2.18
C ASP A 73 5.19 -22.33 -1.94
N MET A 74 4.15 -21.81 -1.29
CA MET A 74 3.93 -20.36 -1.09
C MET A 74 5.01 -19.63 -0.30
N GLY A 75 5.89 -20.31 0.43
CA GLY A 75 7.11 -19.69 0.97
C GLY A 75 7.99 -19.06 -0.12
N ARG A 76 7.92 -19.55 -1.36
CA ARG A 76 8.63 -19.01 -2.54
C ARG A 76 7.84 -17.93 -3.29
N TRP A 77 6.51 -18.01 -3.33
CA TRP A 77 5.65 -17.15 -4.17
C TRP A 77 5.43 -15.72 -3.63
N TYR A 78 5.81 -15.41 -2.39
CA TYR A 78 5.82 -14.02 -1.87
C TYR A 78 7.07 -13.23 -2.25
N VAL A 79 8.03 -13.90 -2.88
CA VAL A 79 9.23 -13.32 -3.45
C VAL A 79 9.11 -13.48 -4.95
N VAL A 80 8.58 -12.46 -5.63
CA VAL A 80 8.75 -12.38 -7.09
C VAL A 80 10.20 -11.99 -7.34
N ASP A 81 11.08 -12.98 -7.33
CA ASP A 81 12.44 -12.80 -7.79
C ASP A 81 12.40 -12.71 -9.31
N ARG A 82 12.46 -11.49 -9.87
CA ARG A 82 12.50 -11.34 -11.33
C ARG A 82 13.75 -11.99 -11.98
N GLN A 83 14.76 -12.38 -11.20
CA GLN A 83 15.87 -13.19 -11.73
C GLN A 83 15.46 -14.66 -11.95
N ASP A 84 14.36 -15.09 -11.34
CA ASP A 84 13.72 -16.38 -11.58
C ASP A 84 12.39 -16.18 -12.34
N PRO A 85 12.36 -16.42 -13.67
CA PRO A 85 11.15 -16.32 -14.49
C PRO A 85 9.99 -17.19 -14.00
N SER A 86 10.27 -18.26 -13.24
CA SER A 86 9.26 -19.15 -12.69
C SER A 86 8.48 -18.55 -11.51
N SER A 87 9.01 -17.48 -10.89
CA SER A 87 8.35 -16.76 -9.79
C SER A 87 7.38 -15.66 -10.24
N LEU A 88 7.32 -15.37 -11.55
CA LEU A 88 6.45 -14.34 -12.08
C LEU A 88 4.99 -14.76 -11.99
N VAL A 89 4.14 -13.81 -11.57
CA VAL A 89 2.70 -13.98 -11.57
C VAL A 89 2.22 -14.20 -13.01
N SER A 90 1.80 -15.43 -13.29
CA SER A 90 1.43 -15.89 -14.64
C SER A 90 -0.07 -15.81 -14.89
N SER A 91 -0.88 -15.68 -13.84
CA SER A 91 -2.34 -15.62 -13.94
C SER A 91 -2.96 -14.50 -13.09
N PHE A 92 -4.14 -14.06 -13.53
CA PHE A 92 -4.90 -13.03 -12.82
C PHE A 92 -5.43 -13.54 -11.47
N ASN A 93 -5.82 -14.82 -11.38
CA ASN A 93 -6.28 -15.43 -10.13
C ASN A 93 -5.18 -15.45 -9.08
N GLN A 94 -3.97 -15.83 -9.48
CA GLN A 94 -2.80 -15.81 -8.60
C GLN A 94 -2.50 -14.38 -8.11
N LEU A 95 -2.55 -13.38 -9.01
CA LEU A 95 -2.37 -11.99 -8.65
C LEU A 95 -3.35 -11.53 -7.58
N TYR A 96 -4.64 -11.86 -7.76
CA TYR A 96 -5.69 -11.46 -6.83
C TYR A 96 -5.62 -12.18 -5.50
N PHE A 97 -5.21 -13.45 -5.52
CA PHE A 97 -4.96 -14.20 -4.30
C PHE A 97 -3.82 -13.57 -3.49
N ALA A 98 -2.68 -13.31 -4.13
CA ALA A 98 -1.54 -12.64 -3.49
C ALA A 98 -1.92 -11.23 -3.01
N ALA A 99 -2.69 -10.48 -3.80
CA ALA A 99 -3.14 -9.14 -3.44
C ALA A 99 -4.09 -9.15 -2.24
N ALA A 100 -4.95 -10.17 -2.08
CA ALA A 100 -5.83 -10.28 -0.92
C ALA A 100 -5.03 -10.44 0.38
N ILE A 101 -4.00 -11.29 0.36
CA ILE A 101 -3.10 -11.49 1.50
C ILE A 101 -2.27 -10.23 1.76
N ALA A 102 -1.66 -9.67 0.70
CA ALA A 102 -0.91 -8.43 0.80
C ALA A 102 -1.76 -7.28 1.35
N ASN A 103 -3.06 -7.23 1.04
CA ASN A 103 -3.95 -6.21 1.56
C ASN A 103 -4.14 -6.29 3.07
N LEU A 104 -4.20 -7.50 3.64
CA LEU A 104 -4.30 -7.67 5.09
C LEU A 104 -3.03 -7.14 5.78
N LEU A 105 -1.85 -7.47 5.23
CA LEU A 105 -0.57 -6.99 5.75
C LEU A 105 -0.43 -5.47 5.57
N LEU A 106 -0.80 -4.96 4.40
CA LEU A 106 -0.72 -3.55 4.08
C LEU A 106 -1.62 -2.73 5.00
N VAL A 107 -2.83 -3.20 5.31
CA VAL A 107 -3.74 -2.51 6.25
C VAL A 107 -3.12 -2.37 7.63
N GLU A 108 -2.46 -3.41 8.15
CA GLU A 108 -1.78 -3.32 9.45
C GLU A 108 -0.58 -2.37 9.40
N ARG A 109 0.19 -2.40 8.30
CA ARG A 109 1.33 -1.49 8.10
C ARG A 109 0.89 -0.03 8.01
N VAL A 110 -0.13 0.28 7.22
CA VAL A 110 -0.58 1.67 7.09
C VAL A 110 -1.15 2.22 8.40
N LYS A 111 -1.78 1.39 9.24
CA LYS A 111 -2.20 1.80 10.59
C LYS A 111 -0.99 2.18 11.45
N ALA A 112 0.03 1.32 11.49
CA ALA A 112 1.25 1.58 12.25
C ALA A 112 1.98 2.85 11.75
N TRP A 113 2.06 3.05 10.43
CA TRP A 113 2.64 4.26 9.85
C TRP A 113 1.81 5.49 10.21
N ALA A 114 0.48 5.44 10.07
CA ALA A 114 -0.41 6.53 10.44
C ALA A 114 -0.34 6.86 11.94
N GLU A 115 -0.19 5.86 12.80
CA GLU A 115 0.01 6.04 14.24
C GLU A 115 1.27 6.85 14.54
N ALA A 116 2.39 6.47 13.92
CA ALA A 116 3.69 7.11 14.11
C ALA A 116 3.75 8.53 13.51
N SER A 117 2.96 8.80 12.48
CA SER A 117 3.09 10.01 11.66
C SER A 117 1.84 10.88 11.63
N GLN A 118 0.96 10.79 12.63
CA GLN A 118 -0.23 11.65 12.70
C GLN A 118 -1.17 11.52 11.48
N GLY A 119 -1.21 10.33 10.88
CA GLY A 119 -1.96 10.01 9.69
C GLY A 119 -3.45 9.82 9.93
N MET A 120 -4.25 10.15 8.91
CA MET A 120 -5.70 10.01 8.93
C MET A 120 -6.19 9.03 7.87
N PHE A 121 -7.36 8.47 8.12
CA PHE A 121 -8.09 7.62 7.19
C PHE A 121 -9.48 8.18 6.92
N ARG A 122 -10.10 7.75 5.81
CA ARG A 122 -11.45 8.19 5.45
C ARG A 122 -12.48 7.52 6.35
N ALA A 123 -13.41 8.31 6.88
CA ALA A 123 -14.59 7.79 7.57
C ALA A 123 -15.60 7.20 6.56
N GLY A 124 -16.26 6.12 6.99
CA GLY A 124 -17.32 5.44 6.28
C GLY A 124 -18.68 6.07 6.57
N LYS A 125 -19.61 5.82 5.64
CA LYS A 125 -20.93 6.48 5.46
C LYS A 125 -20.84 7.82 4.72
N ARG A 126 -21.01 7.74 3.40
CA ARG A 126 -21.50 8.85 2.59
C ARG A 126 -23.02 8.87 2.73
N THR A 127 -23.55 9.74 3.57
CA THR A 127 -24.91 10.25 3.36
C THR A 127 -24.83 11.25 2.20
N GLU A 128 -25.85 11.32 1.34
CA GLU A 128 -25.92 12.32 0.27
C GLU A 128 -25.75 13.72 0.87
N GLY A 129 -24.71 14.44 0.43
CA GLY A 129 -24.38 15.80 0.90
C GLY A 129 -23.30 15.89 2.00
N ASP A 130 -22.84 14.78 2.59
CA ASP A 130 -21.83 14.84 3.64
C ASP A 130 -20.42 15.09 3.06
N ARG A 131 -19.69 16.04 3.65
CA ARG A 131 -18.31 16.37 3.24
C ARG A 131 -17.41 15.17 3.55
N GLU A 132 -16.33 15.00 2.77
CA GLU A 132 -15.37 13.94 3.07
C GLU A 132 -14.80 14.13 4.48
N ARG A 133 -15.09 13.18 5.37
CA ARG A 133 -14.58 13.17 6.74
C ARG A 133 -13.34 12.28 6.84
N PHE A 134 -12.32 12.80 7.50
CA PHE A 134 -11.10 12.11 7.81
C PHE A 134 -10.99 11.96 9.33
N LEU A 135 -10.53 10.80 9.78
CA LEU A 135 -10.33 10.46 11.18
C LEU A 135 -8.85 10.18 11.41
N ARG A 136 -8.25 10.91 12.34
CA ARG A 136 -6.87 10.68 12.77
C ARG A 136 -6.79 9.34 13.49
N TRP A 137 -5.82 8.53 13.09
CA TRP A 137 -5.77 7.14 13.59
C TRP A 137 -5.55 7.08 15.10
N ASN A 138 -4.70 7.95 15.66
CA ASN A 138 -4.47 8.04 17.10
C ASN A 138 -5.74 8.38 17.91
N ASP A 139 -6.68 9.11 17.32
CA ASP A 139 -7.91 9.53 18.00
C ASP A 139 -8.98 8.44 17.98
N VAL A 140 -8.81 7.39 17.16
CA VAL A 140 -9.85 6.37 16.93
C VAL A 140 -9.39 4.93 17.20
N LYS A 141 -8.08 4.65 17.25
CA LYS A 141 -7.54 3.28 17.36
C LYS A 141 -8.03 2.52 18.61
N ASP A 142 -8.23 3.25 19.71
CA ASP A 142 -8.65 2.70 21.01
C ASP A 142 -10.17 2.74 21.22
N HIS A 143 -10.92 3.36 20.30
CA HIS A 143 -12.37 3.50 20.37
C HIS A 143 -13.06 2.63 19.31
N GLU A 144 -13.56 1.46 19.71
CA GLU A 144 -14.10 0.46 18.78
C GLU A 144 -15.18 1.02 17.82
N GLY A 145 -16.10 1.84 18.33
CA GLY A 145 -17.16 2.46 17.53
C GLY A 145 -16.67 3.49 16.50
N LEU A 146 -15.57 4.20 16.79
CA LEU A 146 -14.94 5.13 15.84
C LEU A 146 -14.03 4.38 14.87
N ARG A 147 -13.29 3.39 15.37
CA ARG A 147 -12.45 2.50 14.56
C ARG A 147 -13.25 1.77 13.48
N ALA A 148 -14.46 1.32 13.80
CA ALA A 148 -15.37 0.69 12.84
C ALA A 148 -15.83 1.64 11.71
N GLN A 149 -15.71 2.95 11.90
CA GLN A 149 -16.00 3.94 10.86
C GLN A 149 -14.82 4.14 9.92
N VAL A 150 -13.61 3.71 10.25
CA VAL A 150 -12.46 3.85 9.34
C VAL A 150 -12.62 2.92 8.14
N THR A 151 -12.49 3.49 6.93
CA THR A 151 -12.56 2.73 5.68
C THR A 151 -11.20 2.57 5.04
N PHE A 152 -10.86 1.32 4.72
CA PHE A 152 -9.68 0.96 3.93
C PHE A 152 -10.08 0.68 2.50
N ALA A 153 -9.14 0.82 1.58
CA ALA A 153 -9.43 0.56 0.18
C ALA A 153 -9.62 -0.94 -0.05
N ALA A 154 -10.75 -1.29 -0.66
CA ALA A 154 -10.98 -2.64 -1.15
C ALA A 154 -10.02 -2.95 -2.32
N LEU A 155 -9.81 -4.25 -2.57
CA LEU A 155 -9.09 -4.70 -3.75
C LEU A 155 -9.67 -4.08 -5.02
N LYS A 156 -8.80 -3.77 -5.97
CA LYS A 156 -9.19 -3.26 -7.28
C LYS A 156 -10.19 -4.23 -7.91
N ARG A 157 -11.32 -3.73 -8.42
CA ARG A 157 -12.30 -4.59 -9.11
C ARG A 157 -11.68 -5.22 -10.36
N HIS A 158 -12.00 -6.50 -10.59
CA HIS A 158 -11.49 -7.30 -11.72
C HIS A 158 -11.59 -6.55 -13.06
N GLY A 159 -12.78 -6.04 -13.41
CA GLY A 159 -12.97 -5.30 -14.67
C GLY A 159 -12.01 -4.10 -14.83
N ARG A 160 -11.82 -3.31 -13.77
CA ARG A 160 -10.91 -2.15 -13.79
C ARG A 160 -9.43 -2.54 -13.85
N ALA A 161 -9.08 -3.71 -13.32
CA ALA A 161 -7.74 -4.26 -13.44
C ALA A 161 -7.48 -4.78 -14.88
N VAL A 162 -8.43 -5.49 -15.49
CA VAL A 162 -8.35 -5.93 -16.89
C VAL A 162 -8.22 -4.73 -17.85
N GLU A 163 -9.08 -3.72 -17.69
CA GLU A 163 -9.01 -2.48 -18.49
C GLU A 163 -7.64 -1.80 -18.38
N LYS A 164 -7.03 -1.83 -17.19
CA LYS A 164 -5.70 -1.23 -16.97
C LYS A 164 -4.59 -2.08 -17.58
N LEU A 165 -4.69 -3.41 -17.49
CA LEU A 165 -3.76 -4.33 -18.12
C LEU A 165 -3.72 -4.16 -19.64
N GLN A 166 -4.89 -4.08 -20.27
CA GLN A 166 -5.02 -3.87 -21.70
C GLN A 166 -4.44 -2.53 -22.13
N ARG A 167 -4.75 -1.44 -21.41
CA ARG A 167 -4.32 -0.09 -21.79
C ARG A 167 -2.85 0.23 -21.50
N SER A 168 -2.25 -0.39 -20.49
CA SER A 168 -0.95 0.09 -19.96
C SER A 168 0.12 -0.98 -19.81
N TYR A 169 -0.24 -2.27 -19.84
CA TYR A 169 0.69 -3.33 -19.46
C TYR A 169 0.81 -4.48 -20.46
N GLY A 170 0.20 -4.38 -21.64
CA GLY A 170 0.30 -5.40 -22.68
C GLY A 170 -0.16 -6.77 -22.16
N THR A 171 -1.31 -6.77 -21.46
CA THR A 171 -1.97 -7.95 -20.86
C THR A 171 -1.20 -8.74 -19.80
N SER A 172 0.03 -8.35 -19.44
CA SER A 172 0.85 -9.05 -18.45
C SER A 172 0.44 -8.75 -16.99
N PRO A 173 -0.12 -9.72 -16.23
CA PRO A 173 -0.60 -9.50 -14.86
C PRO A 173 0.50 -9.11 -13.86
N SER A 174 1.72 -9.62 -14.05
CA SER A 174 2.89 -9.36 -13.19
C SER A 174 3.32 -7.89 -13.12
N ARG A 175 2.78 -7.04 -14.00
CA ARG A 175 3.06 -5.59 -14.05
C ARG A 175 2.04 -4.74 -13.31
N LEU A 176 0.95 -5.35 -12.80
CA LEU A 176 -0.12 -4.63 -12.11
C LEU A 176 0.18 -4.54 -10.62
N LEU A 177 0.61 -3.36 -10.17
CA LEU A 177 1.08 -3.14 -8.80
C LEU A 177 0.02 -2.58 -7.84
N ASP A 178 -1.12 -2.12 -8.35
CA ASP A 178 -2.13 -1.38 -7.58
C ASP A 178 -3.44 -2.15 -7.38
N VAL A 179 -3.35 -3.49 -7.29
CA VAL A 179 -4.50 -4.34 -6.97
C VAL A 179 -4.88 -4.19 -5.50
N SER A 180 -3.90 -4.30 -4.59
CA SER A 180 -4.01 -3.84 -3.21
C SER A 180 -3.39 -2.45 -3.10
N ARG A 181 -4.09 -1.54 -2.44
CA ARG A 181 -3.66 -0.15 -2.25
C ARG A 181 -4.35 0.41 -1.03
N ASN A 182 -3.68 1.32 -0.33
CA ASN A 182 -4.26 2.11 0.75
C ASN A 182 -3.75 3.54 0.65
N SER A 183 -4.32 4.43 1.45
CA SER A 183 -3.94 5.84 1.48
C SER A 183 -3.93 6.32 2.93
N ILE A 184 -2.93 7.11 3.26
CA ILE A 184 -2.83 7.85 4.52
C ILE A 184 -2.91 9.32 4.15
N ILE A 185 -3.77 10.06 4.83
CA ILE A 185 -4.03 11.48 4.56
C ILE A 185 -3.37 12.31 5.66
N PHE A 186 -2.79 13.44 5.28
CA PHE A 186 -2.08 14.36 6.18
C PHE A 186 -2.60 15.78 6.00
N GLU A 187 -2.65 16.54 7.09
CA GLU A 187 -2.95 17.98 7.08
C GLU A 187 -1.69 18.82 6.86
N SER A 188 -0.53 18.28 7.21
CA SER A 188 0.76 18.98 7.11
C SER A 188 1.77 18.22 6.27
N MET A 189 2.66 18.95 5.62
CA MET A 189 3.81 18.37 4.90
C MET A 189 4.83 17.74 5.84
N VAL A 190 4.92 18.25 7.08
CA VAL A 190 5.80 17.72 8.11
C VAL A 190 5.38 16.29 8.46
N ASP A 191 4.09 16.06 8.71
CA ASP A 191 3.55 14.73 9.03
C ASP A 191 3.72 13.74 7.85
N LEU A 192 3.49 14.21 6.62
CA LEU A 192 3.73 13.41 5.41
C LEU A 192 5.20 13.00 5.30
N THR A 193 6.11 13.95 5.53
CA THR A 193 7.55 13.72 5.45
C THR A 193 8.02 12.75 6.53
N ASN A 194 7.52 12.90 7.75
CA ASN A 194 7.76 11.97 8.85
C ASN A 194 7.23 10.56 8.51
N CYS A 195 6.03 10.47 7.92
CA CYS A 195 5.46 9.20 7.47
C CYS A 195 6.37 8.51 6.45
N LEU A 196 6.87 9.26 5.46
CA LEU A 196 7.76 8.69 4.47
C LEU A 196 9.04 8.16 5.14
N GLY A 197 9.62 8.91 6.07
CA GLY A 197 10.76 8.44 6.88
C GLY A 197 10.48 7.12 7.61
N THR A 198 9.31 7.00 8.23
CA THR A 198 8.84 5.76 8.86
C THR A 198 8.69 4.60 7.86
N ILE A 199 8.16 4.87 6.66
CA ILE A 199 8.00 3.83 5.63
C ILE A 199 9.35 3.32 5.12
N ILE A 200 10.30 4.23 4.88
CA ILE A 200 11.63 3.86 4.35
C ILE A 200 12.45 3.07 5.36
N THR A 201 12.24 3.33 6.65
CA THR A 201 12.95 2.65 7.74
C THR A 201 12.25 1.38 8.23
N ASP A 202 11.06 1.04 7.70
CA ASP A 202 10.36 -0.21 8.04
C ASP A 202 11.07 -1.41 7.39
N GLU A 203 11.77 -2.20 8.20
CA GLU A 203 12.47 -3.43 7.77
C GLU A 203 11.58 -4.48 7.08
N ASN A 204 10.26 -4.38 7.20
CA ASN A 204 9.32 -5.32 6.60
C ASN A 204 8.81 -4.88 5.23
N VAL A 205 9.19 -3.69 4.79
CA VAL A 205 8.76 -3.12 3.50
C VAL A 205 9.98 -2.64 2.74
N ARG A 206 9.93 -2.82 1.42
CA ARG A 206 10.88 -2.17 0.50
C ARG A 206 10.13 -1.18 -0.37
N VAL A 207 10.62 0.05 -0.40
CA VAL A 207 10.08 1.08 -1.29
C VAL A 207 10.61 0.84 -2.69
N GLU A 208 9.70 0.50 -3.60
CA GLU A 208 10.02 0.18 -5.00
C GLU A 208 9.91 1.39 -5.93
N ARG A 209 9.07 2.37 -5.54
CA ARG A 209 8.79 3.54 -6.36
C ARG A 209 8.25 4.67 -5.51
N LEU A 210 8.77 5.87 -5.74
CA LEU A 210 8.20 7.11 -5.26
C LEU A 210 7.75 7.96 -6.46
N LYS A 211 6.62 8.65 -6.32
CA LYS A 211 6.08 9.59 -7.30
C LYS A 211 5.65 10.85 -6.56
N ASN A 212 6.10 12.01 -7.05
CA ASN A 212 5.64 13.33 -6.61
C ASN A 212 4.62 13.87 -7.61
#